data_AF-A0A957JZY1-F1
#
_entry.id   AF-A0A957JZY1-F1
#
_cell.length_a   1.000
_cell.length_b   1.000
_cell.length_c   1.000
_cell.angle_alpha   90.00
_cell.angle_beta   90.00
_cell.angle_gamma   90.00
#
_symmetry.space_group_name_H-M   'P 1'
#
loop_
_entity.id
_entity.type
_entity.pdbx_description
1 polymer ?
#
loop_
_entity_poly.entity_id
_entity_poly.type
_entity_poly.pdbx_seq_one_letter_code
_entity_poly.pdbx_strand_id
1 'polypeptide(L)'
;VVIISGALASTIDLDGISVAGRNFNDLTYLQRMYDAGAAPYFDVLAMQGYGLWSGPTDQRMQPRVINFSRPRYVRDVMVRNGDAAKPIWISEMNWNAVPDQIADKRYGQVSLEQQAAYLPLAYQRIQEEWPWLGVANTWYLKRATDQWEQNGQPEAYFRLLTPDFQPLPVYDSIKAYTEGLQPALAEGYHQE
;
A
#
# COMPACT_ATOMS: atom_id res chain seq x y z
N VAL A 1 -17.85 17.46 -0.86
CA VAL A 1 -16.91 16.72 0.02
C VAL A 1 -16.57 15.42 -0.69
N VAL A 2 -15.31 14.99 -0.67
CA VAL A 2 -14.88 13.67 -1.16
C VAL A 2 -14.68 12.77 0.05
N ILE A 3 -15.33 11.62 0.08
CA ILE A 3 -15.29 10.63 1.17
C ILE A 3 -14.38 9.47 0.76
N ILE A 4 -13.30 9.29 1.51
CA ILE A 4 -12.39 8.16 1.38
C ILE A 4 -12.81 7.13 2.43
N SER A 5 -13.08 5.90 2.01
CA SER A 5 -13.35 4.80 2.95
C SER A 5 -12.14 4.53 3.87
N GLY A 6 -12.38 3.84 4.99
CA GLY A 6 -11.28 3.33 5.81
C GLY A 6 -10.41 2.35 5.01
N ALA A 7 -9.08 2.48 5.12
CA ALA A 7 -8.16 1.67 4.34
C ALA A 7 -8.27 0.18 4.69
N LEU A 8 -8.59 -0.65 3.68
CA LEU A 8 -8.56 -2.09 3.82
C LEU A 8 -7.14 -2.59 4.07
N ALA A 9 -6.93 -3.26 5.20
CA ALA A 9 -5.73 -4.05 5.44
C ALA A 9 -5.84 -5.38 4.68
N SER A 10 -4.85 -5.69 3.84
CA SER A 10 -4.83 -6.94 3.10
C SER A 10 -4.75 -8.14 4.06
N THR A 11 -5.75 -9.01 4.04
CA THR A 11 -5.76 -10.22 4.87
C THR A 11 -6.57 -11.34 4.20
N ILE A 12 -6.19 -12.58 4.49
CA ILE A 12 -6.85 -13.79 4.00
C ILE A 12 -7.55 -14.57 5.12
N ASP A 13 -7.48 -14.06 6.34
CA ASP A 13 -8.00 -14.71 7.54
C ASP A 13 -9.54 -14.83 7.50
N LEU A 14 -10.07 -15.91 8.05
CA LEU A 14 -11.52 -16.16 8.11
C LEU A 14 -12.03 -16.21 9.56
N ASP A 15 -11.16 -16.04 10.55
CA ASP A 15 -11.50 -16.07 11.97
C ASP A 15 -12.64 -15.11 12.33
N GLY A 16 -12.68 -13.93 11.71
CA GLY A 16 -13.74 -12.94 11.91
C GLY A 16 -15.13 -13.38 11.41
N ILE A 17 -15.25 -14.50 10.67
CA ILE A 17 -16.55 -15.10 10.33
C ILE A 17 -17.21 -15.67 11.60
N SER A 18 -16.41 -16.34 12.44
CA SER A 18 -16.91 -17.09 13.60
C SER A 18 -16.73 -16.33 14.92
N VAL A 19 -15.76 -15.42 15.01
CA VAL A 19 -15.45 -14.68 16.23
C VAL A 19 -15.33 -13.18 15.93
N ALA A 20 -16.29 -12.40 16.43
CA ALA A 20 -16.27 -10.95 16.30
C ALA A 20 -14.98 -10.35 16.90
N GLY A 21 -14.41 -9.35 16.22
CA GLY A 21 -13.18 -8.67 16.64
C GLY A 21 -11.87 -9.35 16.23
N ARG A 22 -11.93 -10.48 15.51
CA ARG A 22 -10.74 -11.08 14.86
C ARG A 22 -10.55 -10.59 13.42
N ASN A 23 -9.37 -10.88 12.87
CA ASN A 23 -9.03 -10.59 11.49
C ASN A 23 -10.05 -11.22 10.53
N PHE A 24 -10.33 -10.52 9.44
CA PHE A 24 -11.37 -10.91 8.51
C PHE A 24 -10.98 -10.59 7.08
N ASN A 25 -11.13 -11.54 6.18
CA ASN A 25 -10.78 -11.45 4.78
C ASN A 25 -11.32 -10.15 4.17
N ASP A 26 -10.43 -9.30 3.68
CA ASP A 26 -10.73 -7.95 3.18
C ASP A 26 -11.68 -7.94 1.97
N LEU A 27 -11.61 -8.93 1.07
CA LEU A 27 -12.51 -9.01 -0.08
C LEU A 27 -13.92 -9.43 0.37
N THR A 28 -14.02 -10.33 1.34
CA THR A 28 -15.29 -10.73 1.96
C THR A 28 -15.87 -9.57 2.77
N TYR A 29 -15.03 -8.83 3.49
CA TYR A 29 -15.40 -7.61 4.19
C TYR A 29 -15.99 -6.58 3.22
N LEU A 30 -15.28 -6.30 2.13
CA LEU A 30 -15.71 -5.34 1.11
C LEU A 30 -17.04 -5.78 0.47
N GLN A 31 -17.20 -7.06 0.13
CA GLN A 31 -18.48 -7.54 -0.41
C GLN A 31 -19.61 -7.34 0.61
N ARG A 32 -19.38 -7.66 1.89
CA ARG A 32 -20.39 -7.43 2.94
C ARG A 32 -20.72 -5.95 3.16
N MET A 33 -19.75 -5.05 2.99
CA MET A 33 -20.03 -3.61 2.98
C MET A 33 -20.99 -3.26 1.83
N TYR A 34 -20.74 -3.76 0.62
CA TYR A 34 -21.62 -3.54 -0.53
C TYR A 34 -23.03 -4.12 -0.30
N ASP A 35 -23.12 -5.36 0.20
CA ASP A 35 -24.40 -6.02 0.49
C ASP A 35 -25.21 -5.25 1.57
N ALA A 36 -24.52 -4.58 2.49
CA ALA A 36 -25.11 -3.70 3.50
C ALA A 36 -25.49 -2.30 2.97
N GLY A 37 -25.27 -2.02 1.68
CA GLY A 37 -25.60 -0.74 1.05
C GLY A 37 -24.56 0.35 1.24
N ALA A 38 -23.28 0.01 1.44
CA ALA A 38 -22.21 1.01 1.63
C ALA A 38 -21.86 1.82 0.38
N ALA A 39 -22.26 1.38 -0.82
CA ALA A 39 -21.87 2.00 -2.09
C ALA A 39 -22.04 3.55 -2.12
N PRO A 40 -23.18 4.16 -1.77
CA PRO A 40 -23.33 5.62 -1.80
C PRO A 40 -22.54 6.38 -0.71
N TYR A 41 -21.85 5.70 0.22
CA TYR A 41 -21.21 6.32 1.39
C TYR A 41 -19.70 6.51 1.26
N PHE A 42 -19.12 6.24 0.08
CA PHE A 42 -17.73 6.60 -0.22
C PHE A 42 -17.56 6.90 -1.71
N ASP A 43 -16.68 7.86 -1.99
CA ASP A 43 -16.28 8.26 -3.33
C ASP A 43 -15.01 7.53 -3.78
N VAL A 44 -14.14 7.20 -2.82
CA VAL A 44 -12.85 6.53 -3.04
C VAL A 44 -12.71 5.31 -2.13
N LEU A 45 -12.35 4.17 -2.70
CA LEU A 45 -11.97 3.01 -1.89
C LEU A 45 -10.49 3.11 -1.50
N ALA A 46 -10.19 3.04 -0.20
CA ALA A 46 -8.80 3.03 0.28
C ALA A 46 -8.36 1.62 0.63
N MET A 47 -7.09 1.32 0.40
CA MET A 47 -6.47 0.05 0.83
C MET A 47 -4.97 0.20 1.06
N GLN A 48 -4.39 -0.75 1.79
CA GLN A 48 -2.94 -0.89 1.90
C GLN A 48 -2.38 -1.70 0.71
N GLY A 49 -1.17 -1.33 0.27
CA GLY A 49 -0.48 -1.89 -0.90
C GLY A 49 0.91 -2.46 -0.56
N TYR A 50 1.10 -3.06 0.61
CA TYR A 50 2.38 -3.65 1.01
C TYR A 50 2.78 -4.83 0.10
N GLY A 51 4.04 -4.85 -0.36
CA GLY A 51 4.55 -5.92 -1.22
C GLY A 51 4.93 -7.21 -0.48
N LEU A 52 5.08 -7.12 0.86
CA LEU A 52 5.38 -8.24 1.76
C LEU A 52 6.57 -9.10 1.29
N TRP A 53 6.30 -10.35 0.93
CA TRP A 53 7.29 -11.38 0.59
C TRP A 53 7.58 -11.47 -0.92
N SER A 54 7.16 -10.50 -1.71
CA SER A 54 7.23 -10.55 -3.17
C SER A 54 7.54 -9.19 -3.78
N GLY A 55 8.14 -9.15 -4.98
CA GLY A 55 8.42 -7.91 -5.70
C GLY A 55 7.17 -7.28 -6.33
N PRO A 56 7.27 -6.02 -6.79
CA PRO A 56 6.17 -5.28 -7.42
C PRO A 56 5.69 -5.92 -8.72
N THR A 57 6.48 -6.76 -9.38
CA THR A 57 6.14 -7.47 -10.61
C THR A 57 5.51 -8.83 -10.38
N ASP A 58 5.28 -9.24 -9.12
CA ASP A 58 4.55 -10.47 -8.84
C ASP A 58 3.07 -10.33 -9.24
N GLN A 59 2.70 -11.00 -10.33
CA GLN A 59 1.35 -11.02 -10.88
C GLN A 59 0.52 -12.24 -10.45
N ARG A 60 1.00 -13.06 -9.50
CA ARG A 60 0.24 -14.20 -9.03
C ARG A 60 -1.08 -13.74 -8.42
N MET A 61 -2.18 -14.07 -9.07
CA MET A 61 -3.55 -13.83 -8.60
C MET A 61 -4.09 -15.14 -8.04
N GLN A 62 -3.77 -15.44 -6.78
CA GLN A 62 -4.32 -16.58 -6.04
C GLN A 62 -4.98 -16.11 -4.74
N PRO A 63 -6.11 -16.72 -4.31
CA PRO A 63 -6.86 -16.25 -3.14
C PRO A 63 -6.07 -16.16 -1.82
N ARG A 64 -5.03 -17.00 -1.66
CA ARG A 64 -4.17 -17.06 -0.46
C ARG A 64 -2.85 -16.31 -0.60
N VAL A 65 -2.64 -15.59 -1.70
CA VAL A 65 -1.44 -14.79 -1.90
C VAL A 65 -1.77 -13.32 -1.64
N ILE A 66 -1.01 -12.69 -0.75
CA ILE A 66 -1.05 -11.25 -0.52
C ILE A 66 0.24 -10.70 -1.14
N ASN A 67 0.10 -9.98 -2.24
CA ASN A 67 1.19 -9.32 -2.97
C ASN A 67 0.71 -7.97 -3.49
N PHE A 68 1.61 -7.25 -4.16
CA PHE A 68 1.32 -5.93 -4.73
C PHE A 68 0.18 -5.95 -5.77
N SER A 69 -0.16 -7.10 -6.36
CA SER A 69 -1.26 -7.22 -7.33
C SER A 69 -2.65 -7.32 -6.70
N ARG A 70 -2.75 -7.42 -5.36
CA ARG A 70 -4.05 -7.53 -4.64
C ARG A 70 -5.08 -6.45 -4.97
N PRO A 71 -4.72 -5.17 -5.25
CA PRO A 71 -5.68 -4.15 -5.67
C PRO A 71 -6.56 -4.56 -6.86
N ARG A 72 -6.10 -5.46 -7.73
CA ARG A 72 -6.90 -6.00 -8.83
C ARG A 72 -8.12 -6.80 -8.34
N TYR A 73 -7.98 -7.61 -7.28
CA TYR A 73 -9.13 -8.31 -6.70
C TYR A 73 -10.13 -7.36 -6.06
N VAL A 74 -9.62 -6.34 -5.39
CA VAL A 74 -10.45 -5.28 -4.80
C VAL A 74 -11.24 -4.57 -5.90
N ARG A 75 -10.56 -4.22 -6.99
CA ARG A 75 -11.17 -3.62 -8.18
C ARG A 75 -12.27 -4.50 -8.78
N ASP A 76 -12.04 -5.80 -8.91
CA ASP A 76 -13.06 -6.74 -9.42
C ASP A 76 -14.31 -6.81 -8.52
N VAL A 77 -14.15 -6.69 -7.20
CA VAL A 77 -15.30 -6.58 -6.28
C VAL A 77 -16.04 -5.26 -6.54
N MET A 78 -15.35 -4.13 -6.62
CA MET A 78 -15.99 -2.83 -6.89
C MET A 78 -16.77 -2.83 -8.21
N VAL A 79 -16.17 -3.34 -9.29
CA VAL A 79 -16.79 -3.39 -10.62
C VAL A 79 -18.06 -4.25 -10.61
N ARG A 80 -18.03 -5.42 -9.96
CA ARG A 80 -19.21 -6.29 -9.84
C ARG A 80 -20.36 -5.64 -9.05
N ASN A 81 -20.05 -4.71 -8.15
CA ASN A 81 -21.03 -3.96 -7.37
C ASN A 81 -21.40 -2.60 -8.00
N GLY A 82 -21.01 -2.36 -9.27
CA GLY A 82 -21.40 -1.16 -10.03
C GLY A 82 -20.49 0.06 -9.82
N ASP A 83 -19.43 -0.05 -9.03
CA ASP A 83 -18.52 1.05 -8.67
C ASP A 83 -17.29 1.14 -9.58
N ALA A 84 -17.42 0.74 -10.85
CA ALA A 84 -16.34 0.85 -11.83
C ALA A 84 -15.86 2.30 -12.03
N ALA A 85 -16.71 3.30 -11.82
CA ALA A 85 -16.30 4.71 -11.97
C ALA A 85 -15.46 5.23 -10.78
N LYS A 86 -15.48 4.55 -9.62
CA LYS A 86 -14.78 5.03 -8.43
C LYS A 86 -13.31 4.62 -8.41
N PRO A 87 -12.39 5.51 -8.02
CA PRO A 87 -10.98 5.19 -7.92
C PRO A 87 -10.66 4.37 -6.67
N ILE A 88 -9.51 3.70 -6.72
CA ILE A 88 -8.84 3.13 -5.55
C ILE A 88 -7.66 4.03 -5.18
N TRP A 89 -7.46 4.30 -3.89
CA TRP A 89 -6.25 4.92 -3.37
C TRP A 89 -5.48 3.94 -2.49
N ILE A 90 -4.16 3.90 -2.66
CA ILE A 90 -3.25 3.19 -1.76
C ILE A 90 -2.85 4.15 -0.63
N SER A 91 -3.33 3.86 0.58
CA SER A 91 -3.04 4.67 1.77
C SER A 91 -1.61 4.49 2.26
N GLU A 92 -1.06 3.28 2.16
CA GLU A 92 0.33 2.96 2.47
C GLU A 92 0.82 1.83 1.56
N MET A 93 2.00 2.00 0.96
CA MET A 93 2.77 0.92 0.33
C MET A 93 4.24 1.12 0.57
N ASN A 94 4.98 0.03 0.70
CA ASN A 94 6.43 -0.07 0.58
C ASN A 94 6.86 -1.55 0.76
N TRP A 95 8.16 -1.80 0.78
CA TRP A 95 8.81 -3.04 1.19
C TRP A 95 9.64 -2.84 2.45
N ASN A 96 9.76 -3.89 3.26
CA ASN A 96 10.41 -3.82 4.56
C ASN A 96 11.86 -4.34 4.48
N ALA A 97 12.83 -3.45 4.72
CA ALA A 97 14.26 -3.80 4.71
C ALA A 97 14.78 -4.22 6.10
N VAL A 98 13.96 -4.94 6.88
CA VAL A 98 14.32 -5.35 8.24
C VAL A 98 15.57 -6.26 8.25
N PRO A 99 16.62 -5.95 9.04
CA PRO A 99 17.85 -6.73 9.11
C PRO A 99 17.67 -8.14 9.66
N ASP A 100 18.47 -9.11 9.22
CA ASP A 100 18.35 -10.54 9.56
C ASP A 100 18.29 -10.83 11.06
N GLN A 101 18.99 -10.04 11.89
CA GLN A 101 19.02 -10.20 13.34
C GLN A 101 17.68 -9.92 14.04
N ILE A 102 16.74 -9.22 13.38
CA ILE A 102 15.41 -8.95 13.93
C ILE A 102 14.50 -10.13 13.58
N ALA A 103 14.00 -10.83 14.60
CA ALA A 103 13.19 -12.03 14.43
C ALA A 103 11.79 -11.75 13.85
N ASP A 104 11.17 -10.62 14.17
CA ASP A 104 9.85 -10.26 13.64
C ASP A 104 9.97 -9.78 12.18
N LYS A 105 9.39 -10.58 11.27
CA LYS A 105 9.33 -10.32 9.82
C LYS A 105 7.90 -10.25 9.32
N ARG A 106 6.93 -9.87 10.16
CA ARG A 106 5.50 -9.92 9.81
C ARG A 106 5.11 -9.15 8.54
N TYR A 107 5.91 -8.17 8.13
CA TYR A 107 5.72 -7.38 6.91
C TYR A 107 6.56 -7.85 5.71
N GLY A 108 7.11 -9.06 5.77
CA GLY A 108 8.09 -9.54 4.79
C GLY A 108 9.50 -9.01 5.06
N GLN A 109 10.42 -9.42 4.19
CA GLN A 109 11.82 -9.01 4.26
C GLN A 109 12.40 -8.92 2.85
N VAL A 110 13.03 -7.79 2.56
CA VAL A 110 13.84 -7.55 1.37
C VAL A 110 15.19 -6.95 1.77
N SER A 111 16.16 -6.96 0.87
CA SER A 111 17.40 -6.17 1.07
C SER A 111 17.15 -4.67 0.84
N LEU A 112 18.08 -3.81 1.28
CA LEU A 112 18.02 -2.37 1.01
C LEU A 112 18.03 -2.08 -0.50
N GLU A 113 18.82 -2.85 -1.26
CA GLU A 113 18.90 -2.75 -2.72
C GLU A 113 17.59 -3.16 -3.38
N GLN A 114 16.96 -4.23 -2.88
CA GLN A 114 15.64 -4.66 -3.36
C GLN A 114 14.57 -3.62 -3.05
N GLN A 115 14.53 -3.07 -1.83
CA GLN A 115 13.62 -1.99 -1.47
C GLN A 115 13.79 -0.79 -2.42
N ALA A 116 15.04 -0.40 -2.67
CA ALA A 116 15.37 0.70 -3.57
C ALA A 116 14.96 0.44 -5.03
N ALA A 117 15.10 -0.79 -5.51
CA ALA A 117 14.65 -1.16 -6.86
C ALA A 117 13.12 -1.27 -6.96
N TYR A 118 12.46 -1.77 -5.91
CA TYR A 118 11.05 -2.13 -5.95
C TYR A 118 10.13 -0.92 -5.91
N LEU A 119 10.44 0.11 -5.12
CA LEU A 119 9.55 1.25 -4.98
C LEU A 119 9.32 2.03 -6.30
N PRO A 120 10.36 2.40 -7.09
CA PRO A 120 10.17 3.00 -8.41
C PRO A 120 9.38 2.10 -9.38
N LEU A 121 9.69 0.80 -9.41
CA LEU A 121 8.99 -0.18 -10.25
C LEU A 121 7.51 -0.30 -9.88
N ALA A 122 7.17 -0.18 -8.60
CA ALA A 122 5.80 -0.17 -8.12
C ALA A 122 5.02 1.03 -8.67
N TYR A 123 5.60 2.23 -8.59
CA TYR A 123 5.00 3.44 -9.16
C TYR A 123 4.88 3.39 -10.67
N GLN A 124 5.91 2.90 -11.37
CA GLN A 124 5.86 2.69 -12.81
C GLN A 124 4.70 1.75 -13.18
N ARG A 125 4.60 0.61 -12.49
CA ARG A 125 3.54 -0.36 -12.72
C ARG A 125 2.15 0.19 -12.45
N ILE A 126 1.98 0.98 -11.38
CA ILE A 126 0.72 1.68 -11.10
C ILE A 126 0.31 2.55 -12.30
N GLN A 127 1.24 3.36 -12.82
CA GLN A 127 0.99 4.27 -13.94
C GLN A 127 0.66 3.51 -15.24
N GLU A 128 1.35 2.40 -15.50
CA GLU A 128 1.19 1.61 -16.73
C GLU A 128 -0.06 0.72 -16.72
N GLU A 129 -0.37 0.09 -15.59
CA GLU A 129 -1.38 -0.98 -15.54
C GLU A 129 -2.71 -0.54 -14.92
N TRP A 130 -2.75 0.44 -14.02
CA TRP A 130 -3.90 0.70 -13.15
C TRP A 130 -4.47 2.11 -13.32
N PRO A 131 -5.11 2.42 -14.46
CA PRO A 131 -5.69 3.75 -14.72
C PRO A 131 -6.87 4.11 -13.78
N TRP A 132 -7.35 3.14 -12.99
CA TRP A 132 -8.38 3.31 -11.96
C TRP A 132 -7.80 3.63 -10.56
N LEU A 133 -6.47 3.66 -10.41
CA LEU A 133 -5.81 4.06 -9.18
C LEU A 133 -5.53 5.56 -9.22
N GLY A 134 -5.97 6.28 -8.19
CA GLY A 134 -5.75 7.73 -8.07
C GLY A 134 -4.43 8.08 -7.38
N VAL A 135 -4.35 7.87 -6.06
CA VAL A 135 -3.19 8.21 -5.23
C VAL A 135 -2.54 6.94 -4.68
N ALA A 136 -1.21 6.89 -4.65
CA ALA A 136 -0.45 5.87 -3.93
C ALA A 136 0.63 6.51 -3.03
N ASN A 137 0.51 6.27 -1.73
CA ASN A 137 1.39 6.87 -0.73
C ASN A 137 2.48 5.89 -0.29
N THR A 138 3.73 6.34 -0.35
CA THR A 138 4.86 5.58 0.19
C THR A 138 4.90 5.71 1.72
N TRP A 139 4.88 4.57 2.42
CA TRP A 139 5.08 4.53 3.87
C TRP A 139 6.55 4.21 4.16
N TYR A 140 7.35 5.08 4.76
CA TYR A 140 7.12 6.48 5.14
C TYR A 140 8.46 7.23 5.10
N LEU A 141 8.45 8.56 5.20
CA LEU A 141 9.68 9.35 5.11
C LEU A 141 10.70 9.04 6.23
N LYS A 142 10.37 9.35 7.49
CA LYS A 142 11.18 9.01 8.68
C LYS A 142 10.40 9.07 9.99
N ARG A 143 10.99 8.55 11.06
CA ARG A 143 10.54 8.77 12.46
C ARG A 143 11.23 10.00 13.05
N ALA A 144 10.71 10.48 14.18
CA ALA A 144 11.35 11.55 14.95
C ALA A 144 12.61 11.06 15.69
N THR A 145 12.60 9.80 16.14
CA THR A 145 13.67 9.17 16.91
C THR A 145 13.93 7.75 16.39
N ASP A 146 15.02 7.13 16.88
CA ASP A 146 15.45 5.77 16.57
C ASP A 146 14.85 4.70 17.52
N GLN A 147 13.83 5.07 18.30
CA GLN A 147 13.22 4.19 19.31
C GLN A 147 12.70 2.88 18.70
N TRP A 148 12.18 2.93 17.47
CA TRP A 148 11.68 1.74 16.79
C TRP A 148 12.83 0.81 16.40
N GLU A 149 13.95 1.34 15.88
CA GLU A 149 15.16 0.54 15.63
C GLU A 149 15.73 -0.07 16.91
N GLN A 150 15.87 0.72 17.99
CA GLN A 150 16.41 0.24 19.27
C GLN A 150 15.58 -0.89 19.87
N ASN A 151 14.25 -0.83 19.69
CA ASN A 151 13.32 -1.85 20.15
C ASN A 151 13.18 -3.04 19.17
N GLY A 152 13.89 -3.03 18.04
CA GLY A 152 13.80 -4.07 17.02
C GLY A 152 12.43 -4.17 16.36
N GLN A 153 11.68 -3.06 16.27
CA GLN A 153 10.36 -3.02 15.66
C GLN A 153 10.48 -3.06 14.13
N PRO A 154 9.85 -4.03 13.44
CA PRO A 154 10.01 -4.18 12.00
C PRO A 154 9.50 -2.97 11.21
N GLU A 155 8.55 -2.19 11.74
CA GLU A 155 8.02 -0.98 11.12
C GLU A 155 9.11 0.06 10.83
N ALA A 156 10.19 0.09 11.62
CA ALA A 156 11.27 1.05 11.46
C ALA A 156 11.90 0.99 10.06
N TYR A 157 11.89 -0.19 9.44
CA TYR A 157 12.68 -0.50 8.24
C TYR A 157 11.90 -0.28 6.93
N PHE A 158 10.75 0.39 7.00
CA PHE A 158 10.07 1.00 5.85
C PHE A 158 10.54 2.43 5.54
N ARG A 159 11.30 3.05 6.45
CA ARG A 159 11.71 4.45 6.33
C ARG A 159 12.52 4.72 5.06
N LEU A 160 12.40 5.92 4.52
CA LEU A 160 13.23 6.41 3.41
C LEU A 160 14.49 7.13 3.92
N LEU A 161 14.37 7.80 5.07
CA LEU A 161 15.47 8.47 5.75
C LEU A 161 15.61 7.93 7.18
N THR A 162 16.82 7.97 7.71
CA THR A 162 17.06 7.80 9.15
C THR A 162 16.47 8.98 9.95
N PRO A 163 16.31 8.85 11.28
CA PRO A 163 15.79 9.94 12.11
C PRO A 163 16.55 11.27 11.99
N ASP A 164 17.86 11.22 11.72
CA ASP A 164 18.79 12.33 11.50
C ASP A 164 18.91 12.75 10.02
N PHE A 165 17.92 12.41 9.19
CA PHE A 165 17.80 12.79 7.77
C PHE A 165 18.89 12.24 6.84
N GLN A 166 19.59 11.16 7.22
CA GLN A 166 20.45 10.46 6.27
C GLN A 166 19.60 9.65 5.29
N PRO A 167 19.79 9.82 3.97
CA PRO A 167 19.05 9.06 2.98
C PRO A 167 19.45 7.59 2.98
N LEU A 168 18.46 6.71 2.87
CA LEU A 168 18.65 5.30 2.54
C LEU A 168 18.57 5.10 1.02
N PRO A 169 19.07 3.97 0.48
CA PRO A 169 19.07 3.73 -0.98
C PRO A 169 17.71 3.91 -1.67
N VAL A 170 16.61 3.60 -0.96
CA VAL A 170 15.24 3.79 -1.47
C VAL A 170 14.83 5.25 -1.65
N TYR A 171 15.37 6.17 -0.85
CA TYR A 171 15.14 7.60 -1.03
C TYR A 171 15.82 8.10 -2.29
N ASP A 172 17.09 7.73 -2.50
CA ASP A 172 17.83 8.15 -3.68
C ASP A 172 17.23 7.58 -4.96
N SER A 173 16.77 6.32 -4.93
CA SER A 173 16.13 5.69 -6.09
C SER A 173 14.79 6.33 -6.45
N ILE A 174 13.93 6.64 -5.47
CA ILE A 174 12.65 7.29 -5.76
C ILE A 174 12.86 8.74 -6.20
N LYS A 175 13.83 9.46 -5.61
CA LYS A 175 14.19 10.80 -6.05
C LYS A 175 14.59 10.80 -7.53
N ALA A 176 15.54 9.94 -7.92
CA ALA A 176 15.99 9.83 -9.30
C ALA A 176 14.85 9.44 -10.26
N TYR A 177 13.96 8.52 -9.84
CA TYR A 177 12.77 8.16 -10.63
C TYR A 177 11.85 9.38 -10.84
N THR A 178 11.60 10.17 -9.80
CA THR A 178 10.71 11.34 -9.89
C THR A 178 11.28 12.48 -10.74
N GLU A 179 12.59 12.64 -10.83
CA GLU A 179 13.24 13.63 -11.70
C GLU A 179 12.94 13.40 -13.20
N GLY A 180 12.64 12.15 -13.59
CA GLY A 180 12.25 11.79 -14.95
C GLY A 180 10.75 11.88 -15.24
N LEU A 181 9.91 12.12 -14.23
CA LEU A 181 8.46 12.17 -14.41
C LEU A 181 8.01 13.54 -14.91
N GLN A 182 7.10 13.54 -15.88
CA GLN A 182 6.33 14.73 -16.23
C GLN A 182 5.12 14.80 -15.28
N PRO A 183 4.95 15.87 -14.49
CA PRO A 183 3.79 16.02 -13.63
C PRO A 183 2.49 15.93 -14.43
N ALA A 184 1.64 14.95 -14.13
CA ALA A 184 0.32 14.80 -14.75
C ALA A 184 -0.72 15.79 -14.19
N LEU A 185 -0.44 16.38 -13.02
CA LEU A 185 -1.20 17.46 -12.40
C LEU A 185 -0.30 18.71 -12.37
N ALA A 186 -0.77 19.79 -12.99
CA ALA A 186 -0.12 21.10 -12.88
C ALA A 186 -0.28 21.67 -11.46
N GLU A 187 0.55 22.66 -11.09
CA GLU A 187 0.39 23.42 -9.85
C GLU A 187 -1.07 23.86 -9.68
N GLY A 188 -1.75 23.31 -8.68
CA GLY A 188 -3.10 23.71 -8.34
C GLY A 188 -3.05 25.09 -7.67
N TYR A 189 -3.78 26.06 -8.23
CA TYR A 189 -4.02 27.33 -7.55
C TYR A 189 -4.87 27.07 -6.29
N HIS A 190 -4.30 27.38 -5.13
CA HIS A 190 -5.04 27.54 -3.89
C HIS A 190 -5.96 28.76 -4.04
N GLN A 191 -7.28 28.54 -4.08
CA GLN A 191 -8.25 29.61 -3.83
C GLN A 191 -8.66 29.51 -2.35
N GLU A 192 -8.38 30.59 -1.61
CA GLU A 192 -8.95 30.86 -0.28
C GLU A 192 -10.47 31.04 -0.35
#